data_AF-X1MYZ6-F1
#
_entry.id   AF-X1MYZ6-F1
#
_cell.length_a   1.000
_cell.length_b   1.000
_cell.length_c   1.000
_cell.angle_alpha   90.00
_cell.angle_beta   90.00
_cell.angle_gamma   90.00
#
_symmetry.space_group_name_H-M   'P 1'
#
loop_
_entity.id
_entity.type
_entity.pdbx_description
1 polymer ?
#
loop_
_entity_poly.entity_id
_entity_poly.type
_entity_poly.pdbx_seq_one_letter_code
_entity_poly.pdbx_strand_id
1 'polypeptide(L)'
;TNFEIIKKRIEYFKDLEKKKAEGELEKYSKKEKAKIDRELRNLKLKFGGIKNLEKLPDAIFVLDMKKDAAAVKEAKMKGIKVIGLADTNVDPTLADFPIPANDDALSSVKYILDKVKAITGKAADPWNIKDAFLASALYLADYGAAQQTYNAEWRAAMIYFSGTTNTKYRFYGDSVMKIASQYEEDIKTIESGS
;
A
#
# COMPACT_ATOMS: atom_id res chain seq x y z
N THR A 1 7.85 6.57 -20.72
CA THR A 1 8.37 5.28 -20.17
C THR A 1 7.80 4.09 -20.93
N ASN A 2 8.44 2.92 -20.85
CA ASN A 2 8.43 1.87 -21.88
C ASN A 2 7.44 0.72 -21.65
N PHE A 3 6.17 1.04 -21.36
CA PHE A 3 5.12 0.04 -21.08
C PHE A 3 4.92 -0.92 -22.26
N GLU A 4 5.06 -0.44 -23.50
CA GLU A 4 4.98 -1.27 -24.70
C GLU A 4 6.03 -2.39 -24.72
N ILE A 5 7.27 -2.11 -24.29
CA ILE A 5 8.30 -3.15 -24.21
C ILE A 5 8.01 -4.15 -23.09
N ILE A 6 7.49 -3.69 -21.94
CA ILE A 6 7.08 -4.59 -20.85
C ILE A 6 5.93 -5.49 -21.33
N LYS A 7 4.96 -4.96 -22.07
CA LYS A 7 3.85 -5.72 -22.65
C LYS A 7 4.34 -6.83 -23.58
N LYS A 8 5.27 -6.53 -24.49
CA LYS A 8 5.92 -7.55 -25.36
C LYS A 8 6.59 -8.66 -24.55
N ARG A 9 7.24 -8.32 -23.42
CA ARG A 9 7.85 -9.31 -22.52
C ARG A 9 6.81 -10.20 -21.83
N ILE A 10 5.67 -9.64 -21.43
CA ILE A 10 4.54 -10.39 -20.83
C ILE A 10 3.90 -11.33 -21.86
N GLU A 11 3.72 -10.88 -23.10
CA GLU A 11 3.20 -11.70 -24.20
C GLU A 11 4.13 -12.90 -24.48
N TYR A 12 5.44 -12.65 -24.54
CA TYR A 12 6.43 -13.72 -24.66
C TYR A 12 6.39 -14.70 -23.48
N PHE A 13 6.21 -14.21 -22.25
CA PHE A 13 6.04 -15.07 -21.08
C PHE A 13 4.79 -15.95 -21.18
N LYS A 14 3.65 -15.40 -21.64
CA LYS A 14 2.41 -16.16 -21.86
C LYS A 14 2.59 -17.24 -22.93
N ASP A 15 3.27 -16.92 -24.03
CA ASP A 15 3.57 -17.86 -25.11
C ASP A 15 4.45 -19.02 -24.60
N LEU A 16 5.50 -18.75 -23.84
CA LEU A 16 6.35 -19.79 -23.24
C LEU A 16 5.59 -20.70 -22.27
N GLU A 17 4.71 -20.15 -21.43
CA GLU A 17 3.86 -20.96 -20.55
C GLU A 17 2.88 -21.83 -21.33
N LYS A 18 2.29 -21.29 -22.41
CA LYS A 18 1.39 -22.04 -23.29
C LYS A 18 2.11 -23.21 -23.96
N LYS A 19 3.28 -22.97 -24.57
CA LYS A 19 4.13 -24.02 -25.17
C LYS A 19 4.55 -25.08 -24.17
N LYS A 20 4.78 -24.70 -22.91
CA LYS A 20 5.07 -25.65 -21.84
C LYS A 20 3.84 -26.51 -21.49
N ALA A 21 2.66 -25.90 -21.41
CA ALA A 21 1.42 -26.60 -21.08
C ALA A 21 0.95 -27.54 -22.19
N GLU A 22 1.14 -27.15 -23.46
CA GLU A 22 0.77 -27.94 -24.64
C GLU A 22 1.77 -29.07 -24.94
N GLY A 23 2.81 -29.24 -24.13
CA GLY A 23 3.84 -30.26 -24.35
C GLY A 23 4.75 -29.97 -25.54
N GLU A 24 4.62 -28.80 -26.19
CA GLU A 24 5.48 -28.41 -27.31
C GLU A 24 6.96 -28.38 -26.95
N LEU A 25 7.29 -28.22 -25.66
CA LEU A 25 8.66 -28.24 -25.21
C LEU A 25 9.30 -29.63 -25.31
N GLU A 26 8.53 -30.69 -25.56
CA GLU A 26 9.05 -32.06 -25.62
C GLU A 26 10.06 -32.29 -26.74
N LYS A 27 9.93 -31.53 -27.84
CA LYS A 27 10.83 -31.55 -29.01
C LYS A 27 12.26 -31.06 -28.74
N TYR A 28 12.50 -30.41 -27.60
CA TYR A 28 13.82 -29.87 -27.24
C TYR A 28 14.67 -30.87 -26.44
N SER A 29 15.99 -30.72 -26.53
CA SER A 29 16.93 -31.50 -25.71
C SER A 29 16.80 -31.18 -24.22
N LYS A 30 17.28 -32.10 -23.34
CA LYS A 30 17.27 -31.88 -21.88
C LYS A 30 17.96 -30.57 -21.47
N LYS A 31 19.05 -30.18 -22.16
CA LYS A 31 19.79 -28.93 -21.89
C LYS A 31 18.96 -27.70 -22.27
N GLU A 32 18.24 -27.73 -23.38
CA GLU A 32 17.40 -26.63 -23.84
C GLU A 32 16.14 -26.49 -22.97
N LYS A 33 15.49 -27.60 -22.62
CA LYS A 33 14.38 -27.61 -21.65
C LYS A 33 14.78 -26.93 -20.34
N ALA A 34 15.96 -27.26 -19.80
CA ALA A 34 16.47 -26.64 -18.58
C ALA A 34 16.72 -25.12 -18.71
N LYS A 35 17.17 -24.64 -19.88
CA LYS A 35 17.32 -23.21 -20.15
C LYS A 35 15.96 -22.51 -20.19
N ILE A 36 15.00 -23.08 -20.91
CA ILE A 36 13.63 -22.55 -21.03
C ILE A 36 12.96 -22.50 -19.65
N ASP A 37 13.09 -23.55 -18.84
CA ASP A 37 12.56 -23.58 -17.48
C ASP A 37 13.19 -22.53 -16.55
N ARG A 38 14.49 -22.27 -16.71
CA ARG A 38 15.17 -21.20 -15.97
C ARG A 38 14.66 -19.83 -16.41
N GLU A 39 14.48 -19.61 -17.70
CA GLU A 39 13.93 -18.37 -18.25
C GLU A 39 12.49 -18.16 -17.77
N LEU A 40 11.64 -19.19 -17.82
CA LEU A 40 10.25 -19.14 -17.39
C LEU A 40 10.15 -18.83 -15.88
N ARG A 41 11.02 -19.39 -15.05
CA ARG A 41 11.13 -19.02 -13.62
C ARG A 41 11.51 -17.55 -13.43
N ASN A 42 12.48 -17.05 -14.19
CA ASN A 42 12.90 -15.65 -14.12
C ASN A 42 11.78 -14.69 -14.57
N LEU A 43 11.06 -15.03 -15.64
CA LEU A 43 9.93 -14.26 -16.14
C LEU A 43 8.77 -14.28 -15.14
N LYS A 44 8.48 -15.43 -14.52
CA LYS A 44 7.44 -15.55 -13.49
C LYS A 44 7.75 -14.70 -12.25
N LEU A 45 9.00 -14.67 -11.80
CA LEU A 45 9.42 -13.82 -10.68
C LEU A 45 9.27 -12.33 -10.99
N LYS A 46 9.59 -11.90 -12.21
CA LYS A 46 9.57 -10.48 -12.60
C LYS A 46 8.18 -9.97 -13.01
N PHE A 47 7.42 -10.79 -13.72
CA PHE A 47 6.20 -10.38 -14.41
C PHE A 47 4.96 -11.12 -13.96
N GLY A 48 5.08 -12.11 -13.06
CA GLY A 48 3.94 -12.90 -12.57
C GLY A 48 2.83 -12.03 -11.98
N GLY A 49 3.20 -10.99 -11.21
CA GLY A 49 2.23 -10.07 -10.62
C GLY A 49 1.54 -9.13 -11.62
N ILE A 50 2.14 -8.88 -12.78
CA ILE A 50 1.60 -7.97 -13.81
C ILE A 50 1.10 -8.67 -15.07
N LYS A 51 1.07 -10.01 -15.06
CA LYS A 51 0.70 -10.84 -16.23
C LYS A 51 -0.69 -10.53 -16.79
N ASN A 52 -1.60 -10.13 -15.91
CA ASN A 52 -3.00 -9.85 -16.25
C ASN A 52 -3.29 -8.36 -16.48
N LEU A 53 -2.27 -7.48 -16.49
CA LEU A 53 -2.49 -6.08 -16.88
C LEU A 53 -2.68 -5.97 -18.39
N GLU A 54 -3.88 -5.57 -18.80
CA GLU A 54 -4.22 -5.29 -20.21
C GLU A 54 -3.96 -3.83 -20.58
N LYS A 55 -4.18 -2.92 -19.62
CA LYS A 55 -3.95 -1.48 -19.71
C LYS A 55 -3.13 -1.00 -18.51
N LEU A 56 -2.63 0.23 -18.58
CA LEU A 56 -2.02 0.87 -17.41
C LEU A 56 -3.07 0.99 -16.29
N PRO A 57 -2.67 0.81 -15.02
CA PRO A 57 -3.59 0.93 -13.91
C PRO A 57 -3.94 2.40 -13.66
N ASP A 58 -5.13 2.64 -13.12
CA ASP A 58 -5.60 3.99 -12.76
C ASP A 58 -4.92 4.50 -11.46
N ALA A 59 -4.50 3.58 -10.59
CA ALA A 59 -3.72 3.85 -9.39
C ALA A 59 -2.71 2.72 -9.08
N ILE A 60 -1.64 3.03 -8.34
CA ILE A 60 -0.68 2.06 -7.81
C ILE A 60 -0.54 2.21 -6.30
N PHE A 61 -0.28 1.08 -5.64
CA PHE A 61 0.03 1.02 -4.22
C PHE A 61 1.53 0.74 -4.02
N VAL A 62 2.23 1.62 -3.32
CA VAL A 62 3.69 1.56 -3.12
C VAL A 62 4.00 1.41 -1.63
N LEU A 63 4.66 0.32 -1.28
CA LEU A 63 5.01 0.02 0.12
C LEU A 63 6.23 0.82 0.61
N ASP A 64 7.21 1.08 -0.26
CA ASP A 64 8.40 1.83 0.10
C ASP A 64 8.69 2.84 -1.02
N MET A 65 8.18 4.06 -0.86
CA MET A 65 8.32 5.09 -1.89
C MET A 65 9.78 5.53 -2.10
N LYS A 66 10.69 5.24 -1.16
CA LYS A 66 12.11 5.56 -1.27
C LYS A 66 12.86 4.51 -2.08
N LYS A 67 12.64 3.22 -1.80
CA LYS A 67 13.20 2.13 -2.62
C LYS A 67 12.60 2.11 -4.03
N ASP A 68 11.31 2.40 -4.15
CA ASP A 68 10.57 2.37 -5.42
C ASP A 68 10.35 3.77 -6.06
N ALA A 69 11.24 4.73 -5.77
CA ALA A 69 11.13 6.11 -6.27
C ALA A 69 11.00 6.21 -7.80
N ALA A 70 11.62 5.28 -8.54
CA ALA A 70 11.50 5.21 -10.00
C ALA A 70 10.06 4.89 -10.45
N ALA A 71 9.37 3.99 -9.74
CA ALA A 71 7.99 3.62 -10.04
C ALA A 71 7.03 4.76 -9.71
N VAL A 72 7.23 5.44 -8.57
CA VAL A 72 6.48 6.64 -8.18
C VAL A 72 6.62 7.74 -9.25
N LYS A 73 7.85 7.99 -9.72
CA LYS A 73 8.11 8.99 -10.75
C LYS A 73 7.46 8.62 -12.09
N GLU A 74 7.56 7.35 -12.51
CA GLU A 74 6.92 6.88 -13.73
C GLU A 74 5.39 6.99 -13.65
N ALA A 75 4.80 6.67 -12.50
CA ALA A 75 3.36 6.79 -12.26
C ALA A 75 2.89 8.25 -12.37
N LYS A 76 3.59 9.18 -11.70
CA LYS A 76 3.31 10.62 -11.80
C LYS A 76 3.40 11.13 -13.24
N MET A 77 4.42 10.73 -14.00
CA MET A 77 4.56 11.11 -15.42
C MET A 77 3.41 10.62 -16.30
N LYS A 78 2.78 9.50 -15.93
CA LYS A 78 1.67 8.89 -16.67
C LYS A 78 0.29 9.29 -16.14
N GLY A 79 0.22 10.17 -15.12
CA GLY A 79 -1.03 10.56 -14.48
C GLY A 79 -1.68 9.44 -13.64
N ILE A 80 -0.92 8.40 -13.30
CA ILE A 80 -1.39 7.29 -12.45
C ILE A 80 -1.32 7.74 -11.00
N LYS A 81 -2.41 7.54 -10.24
CA LYS A 81 -2.47 7.94 -8.84
C LYS A 81 -1.59 7.06 -7.95
N VAL A 82 -0.80 7.67 -7.08
CA VAL A 82 0.11 6.95 -6.17
C VAL A 82 -0.48 6.95 -4.77
N ILE A 83 -0.78 5.76 -4.27
CA ILE A 83 -1.09 5.50 -2.86
C ILE A 83 0.18 4.91 -2.26
N GLY A 84 0.74 5.56 -1.24
CA GLY A 84 2.08 5.21 -0.74
C GLY A 84 2.16 5.13 0.77
N LEU A 85 2.82 4.11 1.30
CA LEU A 85 3.19 4.08 2.70
C LEU A 85 4.31 5.10 2.97
N ALA A 86 4.09 5.96 3.96
CA ALA A 86 5.05 6.95 4.41
C ALA A 86 5.55 6.57 5.82
N ASP A 87 6.79 6.10 5.88
CA ASP A 87 7.53 5.94 7.13
C ASP A 87 8.32 7.22 7.46
N THR A 88 8.86 7.32 8.68
CA THR A 88 9.66 8.42 9.22
C THR A 88 10.80 8.91 8.32
N ASN A 89 11.27 8.09 7.39
CA ASN A 89 12.39 8.41 6.49
C ASN A 89 11.97 8.77 5.05
N VAL A 90 10.66 8.85 4.78
CA VAL A 90 10.07 9.04 3.44
C VAL A 90 9.27 10.34 3.39
N ASP A 91 9.47 11.13 2.32
CA ASP A 91 8.68 12.33 2.06
C ASP A 91 7.25 11.95 1.62
N PRO A 92 6.20 12.29 2.38
CA PRO A 92 4.82 11.92 2.06
C PRO A 92 4.28 12.61 0.80
N THR A 93 4.90 13.70 0.33
CA THR A 93 4.51 14.41 -0.89
C THR A 93 4.79 13.60 -2.18
N LEU A 94 5.53 12.50 -2.04
CA LEU A 94 5.78 11.56 -3.12
C LEU A 94 4.52 10.80 -3.54
N ALA A 95 3.52 10.62 -2.66
CA ALA A 95 2.23 10.02 -2.97
C ALA A 95 1.12 11.08 -3.18
N ASP A 96 0.12 10.75 -4.01
CA ASP A 96 -1.15 11.49 -4.04
C ASP A 96 -1.95 11.22 -2.75
N PHE A 97 -1.85 9.99 -2.23
CA PHE A 97 -2.52 9.55 -1.01
C PHE A 97 -1.50 8.86 -0.08
N PRO A 98 -0.78 9.61 0.78
CA PRO A 98 0.15 9.02 1.74
C PRO A 98 -0.60 8.36 2.90
N ILE A 99 -0.19 7.14 3.24
CA ILE A 99 -0.67 6.41 4.42
C ILE A 99 0.51 6.34 5.40
N PRO A 100 0.45 7.06 6.53
CA PRO A 100 1.49 6.97 7.56
C PRO A 100 1.44 5.58 8.20
N ALA A 101 2.46 4.76 8.00
CA ALA A 101 2.60 3.48 8.67
C ALA A 101 4.08 3.06 8.72
N ASN A 102 4.44 2.34 9.79
CA ASN A 102 5.75 1.72 9.92
C ASN A 102 5.85 0.52 8.96
N ASP A 103 6.83 0.53 8.05
CA ASP A 103 7.05 -0.46 7.00
C ASP A 103 7.59 -1.81 7.53
N ASP A 104 8.09 -1.84 8.77
CA ASP A 104 8.72 -3.02 9.38
C ASP A 104 7.77 -3.96 10.18
N ALA A 105 6.48 -3.61 10.35
CA ALA A 105 5.57 -4.36 11.22
C ALA A 105 4.56 -5.25 10.46
N LEU A 106 5.01 -6.41 9.96
CA LEU A 106 4.15 -7.48 9.41
C LEU A 106 2.97 -7.87 10.34
N SER A 107 3.11 -7.64 11.65
CA SER A 107 2.11 -7.87 12.68
C SER A 107 0.97 -6.86 12.70
N SER A 108 1.21 -5.58 12.38
CA SER A 108 0.17 -4.54 12.35
C SER A 108 -0.75 -4.71 11.15
N VAL A 109 -0.17 -5.01 9.98
CA VAL A 109 -0.92 -5.28 8.74
C VAL A 109 -1.83 -6.51 8.92
N LYS A 110 -1.31 -7.59 9.50
CA LYS A 110 -2.10 -8.81 9.74
C LYS A 110 -3.26 -8.59 10.72
N TYR A 111 -3.01 -7.85 11.80
CA TYR A 111 -4.02 -7.51 12.81
C TYR A 111 -5.19 -6.71 12.22
N ILE A 112 -4.88 -5.72 11.39
CA ILE A 112 -5.86 -4.87 10.72
C ILE A 112 -6.74 -5.69 9.76
N LEU A 113 -6.12 -6.56 8.95
CA LEU A 113 -6.82 -7.41 7.99
C LEU A 113 -7.76 -8.42 8.68
N ASP A 114 -7.37 -8.99 9.82
CA ASP A 114 -8.18 -9.95 10.59
C ASP A 114 -9.41 -9.29 11.24
N LYS A 115 -9.29 -8.06 11.74
CA LYS A 115 -10.40 -7.28 12.33
C LYS A 115 -11.44 -6.85 11.30
N VAL A 116 -10.99 -6.35 10.15
CA VAL A 116 -11.89 -5.97 9.05
C VAL A 116 -12.69 -7.18 8.57
N LYS A 117 -12.06 -8.36 8.53
CA LYS A 117 -12.72 -9.61 8.18
C LYS A 117 -13.79 -10.04 9.19
N ALA A 118 -13.56 -9.81 10.49
CA ALA A 118 -14.53 -10.11 11.53
C ALA A 118 -15.81 -9.26 11.44
N ILE A 119 -15.71 -8.02 10.95
CA ILE A 119 -16.85 -7.08 10.89
C ILE A 119 -17.60 -7.17 9.57
N THR A 120 -16.88 -7.33 8.45
CA THR A 120 -17.49 -7.39 7.11
C THR A 120 -17.94 -8.81 6.73
N GLY A 121 -17.48 -9.83 7.46
CA GLY A 121 -17.72 -11.24 7.14
C GLY A 121 -17.00 -11.71 5.86
N LYS A 122 -16.17 -10.85 5.27
CA LYS A 122 -15.45 -11.07 4.01
C LYS A 122 -13.99 -10.72 4.21
N ALA A 123 -13.08 -11.30 3.43
CA ALA A 123 -11.68 -10.89 3.50
C ALA A 123 -11.58 -9.39 3.19
N ALA A 124 -10.84 -8.66 4.02
CA ALA A 124 -10.63 -7.23 3.85
C ALA A 124 -10.09 -6.93 2.45
N ASP A 125 -10.79 -6.09 1.69
CA ASP A 125 -10.32 -5.65 0.39
C ASP A 125 -9.62 -4.28 0.55
N PRO A 126 -8.28 -4.23 0.53
CA PRO A 126 -7.55 -2.96 0.64
C PRO A 126 -7.80 -2.02 -0.55
N TRP A 127 -8.45 -2.49 -1.62
CA TRP A 127 -8.84 -1.70 -2.78
C TRP A 127 -10.24 -1.09 -2.64
N ASN A 128 -10.98 -1.43 -1.57
CA ASN A 128 -12.24 -0.79 -1.23
C ASN A 128 -12.02 0.32 -0.19
N ILE A 129 -12.31 1.55 -0.58
CA ILE A 129 -12.15 2.76 0.27
C ILE A 129 -12.91 2.62 1.60
N LYS A 130 -14.08 1.95 1.62
CA LYS A 130 -14.85 1.77 2.85
C LYS A 130 -14.16 0.81 3.81
N ASP A 131 -13.56 -0.27 3.30
CA ASP A 131 -12.86 -1.26 4.11
C ASP A 131 -11.55 -0.68 4.64
N ALA A 132 -10.82 0.09 3.84
CA ALA A 132 -9.63 0.82 4.26
C ALA A 132 -9.93 1.88 5.35
N PHE A 133 -11.01 2.65 5.18
CA PHE A 133 -11.44 3.64 6.17
C PHE A 133 -11.90 2.98 7.47
N LEU A 134 -12.67 1.89 7.39
CA LEU A 134 -13.13 1.12 8.54
C LEU A 134 -11.94 0.51 9.31
N ALA A 135 -10.94 0.01 8.58
CA ALA A 135 -9.71 -0.54 9.11
C ALA A 135 -8.91 0.50 9.92
N SER A 136 -8.75 1.71 9.37
CA SER A 136 -8.12 2.83 10.06
C SER A 136 -8.93 3.30 11.27
N ALA A 137 -10.26 3.37 11.16
CA ALA A 137 -11.13 3.77 12.26
C ALA A 137 -11.12 2.76 13.42
N LEU A 138 -11.12 1.47 13.13
CA LEU A 138 -11.01 0.40 14.14
C LEU A 138 -9.66 0.38 14.83
N TYR A 139 -8.59 0.59 14.07
CA TYR A 139 -7.24 0.71 14.61
C TYR A 139 -7.16 1.89 15.58
N LEU A 140 -7.71 3.06 15.22
CA LEU A 140 -7.76 4.23 16.10
C LEU A 140 -8.67 4.02 17.34
N ALA A 141 -9.81 3.33 17.18
CA ALA A 141 -10.73 3.04 18.27
C ALA A 141 -10.16 2.08 19.33
N ASP A 142 -9.49 1.00 18.93
CA ASP A 142 -8.90 0.01 19.86
C ASP A 142 -7.71 0.60 20.67
N TYR A 143 -7.08 1.68 20.21
CA TYR A 143 -6.05 2.42 20.96
C TYR A 143 -6.59 3.56 21.83
N GLY A 144 -7.92 3.65 21.99
CA GLY A 144 -8.55 4.54 22.97
C GLY A 144 -9.08 5.86 22.42
N ALA A 145 -9.06 6.10 21.11
CA ALA A 145 -9.69 7.30 20.52
C ALA A 145 -11.21 7.37 20.83
N ALA A 146 -11.84 6.24 21.14
CA ALA A 146 -13.24 6.19 21.59
C ALA A 146 -13.46 6.80 22.99
N GLN A 147 -12.40 7.03 23.78
CA GLN A 147 -12.53 7.53 25.15
C GLN A 147 -12.60 9.06 25.26
N GLN A 148 -12.57 9.82 24.14
CA GLN A 148 -12.67 11.30 24.10
C GLN A 148 -11.83 12.03 25.17
N THR A 149 -10.67 11.46 25.53
CA THR A 149 -9.75 12.06 26.48
C THR A 149 -8.45 12.38 25.79
N TYR A 150 -7.91 13.56 26.08
CA TYR A 150 -6.65 14.04 25.50
C TYR A 150 -5.53 12.99 25.55
N ASN A 151 -5.35 12.32 26.69
CA ASN A 151 -4.30 11.31 26.84
C ASN A 151 -4.54 10.05 26.00
N ALA A 152 -5.79 9.66 25.76
CA ALA A 152 -6.11 8.49 24.95
C ALA A 152 -5.99 8.81 23.45
N GLU A 153 -6.46 9.97 23.02
CA GLU A 153 -6.30 10.47 21.65
C GLU A 153 -4.84 10.72 21.31
N TRP A 154 -4.09 11.33 22.23
CA TRP A 154 -2.66 11.54 22.10
C TRP A 154 -1.89 10.22 22.02
N ARG A 155 -2.25 9.21 22.83
CA ARG A 155 -1.63 7.88 22.75
C ARG A 155 -1.99 7.15 21.46
N ALA A 156 -3.23 7.25 21.00
CA ALA A 156 -3.65 6.69 19.73
C ALA A 156 -2.88 7.33 18.56
N ALA A 157 -2.74 8.67 18.56
CA ALA A 157 -1.91 9.39 17.61
C ALA A 157 -0.43 8.96 17.69
N MET A 158 0.14 8.85 18.88
CA MET A 158 1.51 8.40 19.09
C MET A 158 1.76 6.99 18.54
N ILE A 159 0.87 6.05 18.83
CA ILE A 159 0.99 4.67 18.35
C ILE A 159 0.77 4.61 16.84
N TYR A 160 -0.18 5.39 16.31
CA TYR A 160 -0.45 5.44 14.88
C TYR A 160 0.73 5.99 14.07
N PHE A 161 1.32 7.10 14.50
CA PHE A 161 2.38 7.78 13.75
C PHE A 161 3.80 7.28 14.07
N SER A 162 4.04 6.74 15.27
CA SER A 162 5.39 6.32 15.70
C SER A 162 5.50 4.83 16.09
N GLY A 163 4.39 4.09 16.10
CA GLY A 163 4.36 2.69 16.53
C GLY A 163 4.66 2.48 18.03
N THR A 164 4.81 3.56 18.81
CA THR A 164 5.18 3.52 20.22
C THR A 164 4.56 4.69 20.98
N THR A 165 4.60 4.65 22.31
CA THR A 165 4.25 5.78 23.19
C THR A 165 5.50 6.40 23.84
N ASN A 166 6.68 6.14 23.28
CA ASN A 166 7.94 6.68 23.81
C ASN A 166 7.95 8.21 23.69
N THR A 167 8.26 8.88 24.80
CA THR A 167 8.27 10.35 24.91
C THR A 167 9.28 11.03 23.99
N LYS A 168 10.29 10.29 23.49
CA LYS A 168 11.20 10.77 22.43
C LYS A 168 10.47 11.21 21.15
N TYR A 169 9.31 10.63 20.87
CA TYR A 169 8.52 10.88 19.66
C TYR A 169 7.24 11.69 19.93
N ARG A 170 7.18 12.34 21.11
CA ARG A 170 6.01 13.10 21.61
C ARG A 170 5.47 14.14 20.61
N PHE A 171 6.34 14.68 19.77
CA PHE A 171 5.97 15.65 18.75
C PHE A 171 4.87 15.15 17.80
N TYR A 172 4.77 13.84 17.52
CA TYR A 172 3.70 13.31 16.66
C TYR A 172 2.34 13.43 17.32
N GLY A 173 2.22 12.99 18.58
CA GLY A 173 0.98 13.17 19.35
C GLY A 173 0.64 14.65 19.52
N ASP A 174 1.61 15.47 19.91
CA ASP A 174 1.39 16.91 20.14
C ASP A 174 0.97 17.65 18.85
N SER A 175 1.54 17.29 17.69
CA SER A 175 1.19 17.89 16.40
C SER A 175 -0.25 17.54 15.98
N VAL A 176 -0.66 16.29 16.17
CA VAL A 176 -2.01 15.83 15.85
C VAL A 176 -3.05 16.50 16.74
N MET A 177 -2.78 16.59 18.05
CA MET A 177 -3.67 17.29 18.98
C MET A 177 -3.80 18.78 18.63
N LYS A 178 -2.68 19.43 18.25
CA LYS A 178 -2.71 20.84 17.83
C LYS A 178 -3.58 21.07 16.59
N ILE A 179 -3.45 20.19 15.59
CA ILE A 179 -4.25 20.26 14.36
C ILE A 179 -5.72 19.96 14.66
N ALA A 180 -6.01 18.97 15.50
CA ALA A 180 -7.37 18.65 15.93
C ALA A 180 -8.05 19.83 16.64
N SER A 181 -7.35 20.49 17.58
CA SER A 181 -7.86 21.68 18.26
C SER A 181 -8.13 22.84 17.29
N GLN A 182 -7.25 23.05 16.30
CA GLN A 182 -7.49 24.08 15.27
C GLN A 182 -8.78 23.79 14.48
N TYR A 183 -9.00 22.55 14.07
CA TYR A 183 -10.22 22.19 13.35
C TYR A 183 -11.48 22.28 14.23
N GLU A 184 -11.40 21.98 15.51
CA GLU A 184 -12.51 22.21 16.44
C GLU A 184 -12.86 23.70 16.57
N GLU A 185 -11.86 24.58 16.59
CA GLU A 185 -12.07 26.03 16.57
C GLU A 185 -12.68 26.51 15.25
N ASP A 186 -12.19 25.99 14.12
CA ASP A 186 -12.71 26.32 12.80
C ASP A 186 -14.18 25.88 12.66
N ILE A 187 -14.53 24.68 13.13
CA ILE A 187 -15.91 24.15 13.15
C ILE A 187 -16.80 25.04 14.01
N LYS A 188 -16.37 25.39 15.23
CA LYS A 188 -17.13 26.30 16.11
C LYS A 188 -17.36 27.67 15.47
N THR A 189 -16.37 28.18 14.73
CA THR A 189 -16.47 29.46 14.02
C THR A 189 -17.50 29.39 12.88
N ILE A 190 -17.55 28.26 12.16
CA ILE A 190 -18.54 28.03 11.09
C ILE A 190 -19.95 27.87 11.67
N GLU A 191 -20.10 27.14 12.77
CA GLU A 191 -21.39 26.89 13.43
C GLU A 191 -21.96 28.14 14.13
N SER A 192 -21.10 29.02 14.65
CA SER A 192 -21.52 30.28 15.29
C SER A 192 -21.74 31.44 14.31
N GLY A 193 -21.26 31.31 13.07
CA GLY A 193 -21.45 32.26 11.98
C GLY A 193 -22.58 31.92 11.00
N SER A 194 -23.34 30.84 11.26
CA SER A 194 -24.49 30.37 10.46
C SER A 194 -25.82 30.65 11.14
#